data_AF-A0AAE1KB69-F1
#
_entry.id   AF-A0AAE1KB69-F1
#
_cell.length_a   1.000
_cell.length_b   1.000
_cell.length_c   1.000
_cell.angle_alpha   90.00
_cell.angle_beta   90.00
_cell.angle_gamma   90.00
#
_symmetry.space_group_name_H-M   'P 1'
#
loop_
_entity.id
_entity.type
_entity.pdbx_description
1 polymer ?
#
loop_
_entity_poly.entity_id
_entity_poly.type
_entity_poly.pdbx_seq_one_letter_code
_entity_poly.pdbx_strand_id
1 'polypeptide(L)'
;MLCKLEGYGVHGKILTWIGRFLIGRFQSYHICGEVLEHVDVENDLGVTIDSPLKFEQHILNKIKIANSMMGLIRRVFSYLSPDIFKPLLYSALVRSHLEYVQAVWSPRYKRMQDMIEQVQIGATKQVDGLQHLDYPERLKLLNLPTLKAAAAVNPESTIVKTDERSIESTRLVCDMFLSVLKYQQQQQQQQQEQTTTTTLPPPPLTPLTPPSSLSDSPSQEPTPPTGADGGDDHEEEEEGAGGADGDPPPVQGPMPYEPDDAPWKKREESGIRKL
;
A
#
# COMPACT_ATOMS: atom_id res chain seq x y z
N MET A 1 39.66 14.34 7.23
CA MET A 1 41.13 14.36 7.02
C MET A 1 41.87 14.89 8.24
N LEU A 2 41.69 16.17 8.63
CA LEU A 2 42.47 16.87 9.66
C LEU A 2 42.65 16.10 10.99
N CYS A 3 41.59 15.53 11.56
CA CYS A 3 41.68 14.76 12.82
C CYS A 3 42.57 13.51 12.74
N LYS A 4 42.84 12.95 11.53
CA LYS A 4 43.85 11.88 11.36
C LYS A 4 45.27 12.45 11.46
N LEU A 5 45.51 13.66 10.96
CA LEU A 5 46.83 14.32 11.05
C LEU A 5 47.16 14.69 12.50
N GLU A 6 46.18 15.20 13.25
CA GLU A 6 46.27 15.44 14.68
C GLU A 6 46.64 14.15 15.44
N GLY A 7 45.97 13.02 15.14
CA GLY A 7 46.33 11.69 15.66
C GLY A 7 47.71 11.16 15.23
N TYR A 8 48.32 11.71 14.17
CA TYR A 8 49.71 11.45 13.78
C TYR A 8 50.72 12.45 14.38
N GLY A 9 50.31 13.29 15.34
CA GLY A 9 51.17 14.25 16.02
C GLY A 9 51.27 15.63 15.36
N VAL A 10 50.49 15.90 14.31
CA VAL A 10 50.52 17.16 13.55
C VAL A 10 49.62 18.20 14.22
N HIS A 11 50.20 19.09 15.03
CA HIS A 11 49.47 20.04 15.89
C HIS A 11 49.70 21.52 15.55
N GLY A 12 48.84 22.39 16.07
CA GLY A 12 49.05 23.85 16.11
C GLY A 12 49.09 24.51 14.73
N LYS A 13 50.00 25.49 14.54
CA LYS A 13 50.04 26.37 13.35
C LYS A 13 50.04 25.60 12.03
N ILE A 14 50.71 24.45 11.95
CA ILE A 14 50.79 23.67 10.72
C ILE A 14 49.45 22.97 10.41
N LEU A 15 48.72 22.47 11.42
CA LEU A 15 47.40 21.88 11.26
C LEU A 15 46.37 22.96 10.85
N THR A 16 46.43 24.15 11.45
CA THR A 16 45.60 25.30 11.05
C THR A 16 45.90 25.76 9.62
N TRP A 17 47.17 25.73 9.21
CA TRP A 17 47.58 26.05 7.84
C TRP A 17 47.08 25.00 6.84
N ILE A 18 47.27 23.70 7.11
CA ILE A 18 46.74 22.61 6.26
C ILE A 18 45.21 22.72 6.15
N GLY A 19 44.51 22.99 7.25
CA GLY A 19 43.07 23.24 7.24
C GLY A 19 42.67 24.39 6.31
N ARG A 20 43.29 25.57 6.46
CA ARG A 20 43.07 26.73 5.58
C ARG A 20 43.51 26.51 4.14
N PHE A 21 44.49 25.64 3.89
CA PHE A 21 44.99 25.34 2.54
C PHE A 21 44.06 24.39 1.77
N LEU A 22 43.39 23.47 2.45
CA LEU A 22 42.48 22.49 1.85
C LEU A 22 41.02 23.00 1.73
N ILE A 23 40.59 23.88 2.64
CA ILE A 23 39.26 24.51 2.56
C ILE A 23 39.15 25.35 1.28
N GLY A 24 38.08 25.14 0.51
CA GLY A 24 37.79 25.87 -0.72
C GLY A 24 38.55 25.39 -1.97
N ARG A 25 39.30 24.29 -1.90
CA ARG A 25 39.92 23.66 -3.09
C ARG A 25 39.10 22.47 -3.58
N PHE A 26 38.48 22.65 -4.74
CA PHE A 26 37.87 21.57 -5.51
C PHE A 26 38.91 20.94 -6.45
N GLN A 27 38.74 19.66 -6.78
CA GLN A 27 39.57 18.93 -7.74
C GLN A 27 38.67 18.48 -8.89
N SER A 28 38.99 18.90 -10.12
CA SER A 28 38.32 18.42 -11.33
C SER A 28 38.83 17.01 -11.66
N TYR A 29 37.95 16.02 -11.56
CA TYR A 29 38.24 14.65 -11.97
C TYR A 29 37.74 14.41 -13.38
N HIS A 30 38.53 13.72 -14.19
CA HIS A 30 38.14 13.29 -15.53
C HIS A 30 37.97 11.77 -15.58
N ILE A 31 36.86 11.28 -16.12
CA ILE A 31 36.65 9.85 -16.42
C ILE A 31 36.42 9.71 -17.92
N CYS A 32 37.21 8.86 -18.58
CA CYS A 32 37.17 8.64 -20.03
C CYS A 32 37.35 9.90 -20.91
N GLY A 33 37.80 11.03 -20.32
CA GLY A 33 37.96 12.33 -20.97
C GLY A 33 36.99 13.38 -20.42
N GLU A 34 35.77 12.98 -20.08
CA GLU A 34 34.71 13.85 -19.56
C GLU A 34 35.00 14.34 -18.14
N VAL A 35 34.65 15.61 -17.87
CA VAL A 35 34.75 16.21 -16.53
C VAL A 35 33.58 15.75 -15.67
N LEU A 36 33.86 15.23 -14.48
CA LEU A 36 32.81 14.97 -13.48
C LEU A 36 32.34 16.28 -12.84
N GLU A 37 31.02 16.46 -12.79
CA GLU A 37 30.38 17.51 -11.99
C GLU A 37 30.52 17.23 -10.49
N HIS A 38 30.63 18.27 -9.67
CA HIS A 38 30.68 18.15 -8.22
C HIS A 38 29.26 18.16 -7.63
N VAL A 39 28.72 16.98 -7.32
CA VAL A 39 27.38 16.83 -6.71
C VAL A 39 27.50 16.71 -5.18
N ASP A 40 26.65 17.42 -4.44
CA ASP A 40 26.64 17.40 -2.97
C ASP A 40 25.92 16.18 -2.36
N VAL A 41 25.10 15.46 -3.14
CA VAL A 41 24.37 14.25 -2.74
C VAL A 41 24.29 13.29 -3.93
N GLU A 42 24.92 12.12 -3.83
CA GLU A 42 24.96 11.10 -4.90
C GLU A 42 24.18 9.83 -4.51
N ASN A 43 23.71 9.04 -5.49
CA ASN A 43 22.97 7.79 -5.27
C ASN A 43 23.69 6.59 -5.92
N ASP A 44 24.61 5.97 -5.19
CA ASP A 44 25.33 4.77 -5.62
C ASP A 44 24.73 3.48 -5.02
N LEU A 45 24.56 2.43 -5.85
CA LEU A 45 23.98 1.13 -5.48
C LEU A 45 22.69 1.18 -4.62
N GLY A 46 21.87 2.22 -4.79
CA GLY A 46 20.65 2.44 -4.00
C GLY A 46 20.89 2.94 -2.57
N VAL A 47 22.09 3.45 -2.28
CA VAL A 47 22.51 4.19 -1.09
C VAL A 47 22.71 5.67 -1.46
N THR A 48 22.19 6.57 -0.64
CA THR A 48 22.28 8.03 -0.84
C THR A 48 23.40 8.58 0.05
N ILE A 49 24.35 9.29 -0.55
CA ILE A 49 25.59 9.71 0.10
C ILE A 49 25.70 11.24 0.05
N ASP A 50 25.41 11.89 1.17
CA ASP A 50 25.63 13.33 1.34
C ASP A 50 27.16 13.60 1.44
N SER A 51 27.65 14.69 0.82
CA SER A 51 29.03 15.22 0.92
C SER A 51 29.67 15.18 2.33
N PRO A 52 29.00 15.60 3.44
CA PRO A 52 29.51 15.45 4.80
C PRO A 52 29.50 14.01 5.37
N LEU A 53 29.24 12.99 4.55
CA LEU A 53 29.01 11.58 4.91
C LEU A 53 27.95 11.41 6.01
N LYS A 54 26.87 12.18 5.89
CA LYS A 54 25.65 12.00 6.67
C LYS A 54 24.72 11.10 5.90
N PHE A 55 24.17 10.09 6.57
CA PHE A 55 23.15 9.20 6.01
C PHE A 55 21.74 9.54 6.52
N GLU A 56 21.55 10.75 7.06
CA GLU A 56 20.31 11.14 7.72
C GLU A 56 19.13 11.17 6.73
N GLN A 57 19.31 11.79 5.55
CA GLN A 57 18.32 11.76 4.47
C GLN A 57 18.04 10.34 3.98
N HIS A 58 19.10 9.56 3.80
CA HIS A 58 19.02 8.18 3.34
C HIS A 58 18.16 7.29 4.25
N ILE A 59 18.45 7.34 5.57
CA ILE A 59 17.73 6.54 6.57
C ILE A 59 16.26 6.97 6.66
N LEU A 60 15.98 8.28 6.61
CA LEU A 60 14.60 8.77 6.57
C LEU A 60 13.83 8.26 5.33
N ASN A 61 14.50 8.15 4.18
CA ASN A 61 13.90 7.57 2.98
C ASN A 61 13.65 6.06 3.12
N LYS A 62 14.59 5.26 3.65
CA LYS A 62 14.37 3.82 3.90
C LYS A 62 13.26 3.58 4.92
N ILE A 63 13.16 4.39 5.99
CA ILE A 63 12.05 4.39 6.96
C ILE A 63 10.72 4.72 6.26
N LYS A 64 10.68 5.72 5.38
CA LYS A 64 9.48 6.09 4.60
C LYS A 64 9.01 4.93 3.72
N ILE A 65 9.93 4.26 3.02
CA ILE A 65 9.63 3.08 2.18
C ILE A 65 9.11 1.93 3.05
N ALA A 66 9.80 1.57 4.14
CA ALA A 66 9.39 0.48 5.02
C ALA A 66 8.00 0.71 5.66
N ASN A 67 7.70 1.95 6.09
CA ASN A 67 6.38 2.31 6.58
C ASN A 67 5.31 2.30 5.47
N SER A 68 5.66 2.67 4.23
CA SER A 68 4.78 2.55 3.07
C SER A 68 4.43 1.09 2.75
N MET A 69 5.42 0.19 2.81
CA MET A 69 5.22 -1.25 2.63
C MET A 69 4.35 -1.84 3.75
N MET A 70 4.55 -1.46 5.02
CA MET A 70 3.62 -1.84 6.10
C MET A 70 2.20 -1.35 5.85
N GLY A 71 2.04 -0.10 5.38
CA GLY A 71 0.74 0.44 5.00
C GLY A 71 0.10 -0.24 3.78
N LEU A 72 0.88 -0.82 2.88
CA LEU A 72 0.39 -1.65 1.78
C LEU A 72 -0.05 -3.02 2.29
N ILE A 73 0.80 -3.69 3.08
CA ILE A 73 0.51 -4.99 3.73
C ILE A 73 -0.83 -4.92 4.49
N ARG A 74 -1.05 -3.89 5.32
CA ARG A 74 -2.29 -3.78 6.10
C ARG A 74 -3.56 -3.55 5.27
N ARG A 75 -3.44 -3.05 4.03
CA ARG A 75 -4.57 -2.91 3.09
C ARG A 75 -4.84 -4.20 2.31
N VAL A 76 -3.81 -4.96 1.98
CA VAL A 76 -3.91 -6.21 1.21
C VAL A 76 -4.38 -7.38 2.09
N PHE A 77 -3.92 -7.44 3.34
CA PHE A 77 -4.24 -8.51 4.28
C PHE A 77 -5.24 -8.04 5.34
N SER A 78 -6.46 -8.58 5.30
CA SER A 78 -7.51 -8.31 6.29
C SER A 78 -7.13 -8.81 7.69
N TYR A 79 -6.46 -9.96 7.75
CA TYR A 79 -5.98 -10.64 8.96
C TYR A 79 -4.48 -10.97 8.82
N LEU A 80 -3.69 -10.69 9.86
CA LEU A 80 -2.25 -10.97 9.92
C LEU A 80 -1.96 -11.95 11.07
N SER A 81 -1.80 -13.24 10.75
CA SER A 81 -1.29 -14.21 11.73
C SER A 81 0.22 -14.02 11.98
N PRO A 82 0.72 -14.37 13.18
CA PRO A 82 2.17 -14.35 13.47
C PRO A 82 3.01 -15.16 12.45
N ASP A 83 2.49 -16.32 12.04
CA ASP A 83 3.18 -17.29 11.19
C ASP A 83 3.34 -16.83 9.75
N ILE A 84 2.38 -16.05 9.22
CA ILE A 84 2.49 -15.44 7.90
C ILE A 84 3.30 -14.14 7.99
N PHE A 85 3.03 -13.31 9.00
CA PHE A 85 3.63 -12.00 9.14
C PHE A 85 5.16 -12.05 9.19
N LYS A 86 5.75 -12.94 10.01
CA LYS A 86 7.18 -12.90 10.29
C LYS A 86 8.06 -13.36 9.11
N PRO A 87 7.92 -14.58 8.56
CA PRO A 87 8.78 -15.05 7.47
C PRO A 87 8.42 -14.39 6.14
N LEU A 88 7.14 -14.29 5.78
CA LEU A 88 6.70 -13.92 4.44
C LEU A 88 6.65 -12.40 4.23
N LEU A 89 6.07 -11.66 5.19
CA LEU A 89 5.74 -10.24 5.00
C LEU A 89 6.82 -9.31 5.56
N TYR A 90 7.06 -9.36 6.87
CA TYR A 90 7.99 -8.45 7.54
C TYR A 90 9.43 -8.65 7.10
N SER A 91 9.91 -9.89 7.00
CA SER A 91 11.30 -10.17 6.64
C SER A 91 11.59 -9.75 5.19
N ALA A 92 10.73 -10.13 4.25
CA ALA A 92 10.99 -9.93 2.81
C ALA A 92 10.67 -8.51 2.29
N LEU A 93 9.61 -7.85 2.78
CA LEU A 93 9.13 -6.57 2.24
C LEU A 93 9.55 -5.34 3.07
N VAL A 94 9.89 -5.51 4.35
CA VAL A 94 10.03 -4.38 5.30
C VAL A 94 11.42 -4.36 5.93
N ARG A 95 11.88 -5.50 6.44
CA ARG A 95 13.20 -5.67 7.04
C ARG A 95 14.32 -5.62 5.99
N SER A 96 14.10 -6.17 4.81
CA SER A 96 15.02 -6.09 3.65
C SER A 96 15.46 -4.64 3.36
N HIS A 97 14.52 -3.70 3.28
CA HIS A 97 14.80 -2.27 3.08
C HIS A 97 15.56 -1.59 4.25
N LEU A 98 15.59 -2.20 5.44
CA LEU A 98 16.24 -1.67 6.64
C LEU A 98 17.57 -2.39 6.98
N GLU A 99 17.82 -3.59 6.45
CA GLU A 99 19.10 -4.31 6.57
C GLU A 99 20.00 -4.16 5.33
N TYR A 100 19.45 -3.80 4.16
CA TYR A 100 20.21 -3.63 2.91
C TYR A 100 21.37 -2.63 3.06
N VAL A 101 22.61 -3.12 2.91
CA VAL A 101 23.86 -2.34 2.96
C VAL A 101 24.03 -1.55 4.28
N GLN A 102 23.38 -2.01 5.36
CA GLN A 102 23.38 -1.36 6.68
C GLN A 102 24.79 -1.11 7.26
N ALA A 103 25.79 -1.92 6.85
CA ALA A 103 27.19 -1.74 7.23
C ALA A 103 27.79 -0.39 6.77
N VAL A 104 27.32 0.19 5.67
CA VAL A 104 27.82 1.48 5.13
C VAL A 104 27.16 2.66 5.82
N TRP A 105 25.82 2.66 5.90
CA TRP A 105 25.05 3.82 6.34
C TRP A 105 24.73 3.84 7.85
N SER A 106 25.23 2.86 8.62
CA SER A 106 24.84 2.55 10.00
C SER A 106 24.60 3.79 10.90
N PRO A 107 23.42 3.91 11.54
CA PRO A 107 22.97 5.11 12.23
C PRO A 107 23.86 5.46 13.45
N ARG A 108 24.74 6.45 13.29
CA ARG A 108 25.62 6.97 14.34
C ARG A 108 24.88 7.66 15.51
N TYR A 109 23.67 8.17 15.28
CA TYR A 109 22.88 8.88 16.29
C TYR A 109 21.77 8.01 16.88
N LYS A 110 21.66 8.01 18.21
CA LYS A 110 20.62 7.26 18.95
C LYS A 110 19.20 7.57 18.45
N ARG A 111 18.86 8.85 18.21
CA ARG A 111 17.57 9.26 17.61
C ARG A 111 17.24 8.46 16.34
N MET A 112 18.22 8.26 15.47
CA MET A 112 17.99 7.59 14.18
C MET A 112 17.89 6.06 14.35
N GLN A 113 18.64 5.48 15.29
CA GLN A 113 18.45 4.09 15.73
C GLN A 113 17.05 3.88 16.33
N ASP A 114 16.57 4.81 17.16
CA ASP A 114 15.23 4.78 17.74
C ASP A 114 14.15 4.88 16.66
N MET A 115 14.33 5.73 15.63
CA MET A 115 13.38 5.86 14.51
C MET A 115 13.30 4.61 13.63
N ILE A 116 14.41 3.92 13.40
CA ILE A 116 14.41 2.60 12.72
C ILE A 116 13.67 1.56 13.57
N GLU A 117 13.96 1.52 14.88
CA GLU A 117 13.31 0.61 15.83
C GLU A 117 11.78 0.84 15.90
N GLN A 118 11.31 2.10 15.77
CA GLN A 118 9.87 2.40 15.70
C GLN A 118 9.17 1.74 14.51
N VAL A 119 9.86 1.45 13.40
CA VAL A 119 9.27 0.68 12.28
C VAL A 119 9.01 -0.76 12.72
N GLN A 120 9.92 -1.40 13.46
CA GLN A 120 9.71 -2.75 14.01
C GLN A 120 8.63 -2.74 15.12
N ILE A 121 8.60 -1.72 15.98
CA ILE A 121 7.57 -1.55 17.02
C ILE A 121 6.18 -1.38 16.38
N GLY A 122 6.06 -0.55 15.33
CA GLY A 122 4.82 -0.33 14.59
C GLY A 122 4.38 -1.56 13.79
N ALA A 123 5.30 -2.22 13.10
CA ALA A 123 5.03 -3.43 12.33
C ALA A 123 4.53 -4.58 13.21
N THR A 124 5.21 -4.86 14.34
CA THR A 124 4.78 -5.92 15.28
C THR A 124 3.45 -5.63 15.96
N LYS A 125 2.99 -4.36 16.01
CA LYS A 125 1.65 -4.00 16.49
C LYS A 125 0.53 -4.24 15.47
N GLN A 126 0.83 -4.45 14.19
CA GLN A 126 -0.20 -4.73 13.17
C GLN A 126 -0.55 -6.22 13.06
N VAL A 127 0.14 -7.09 13.80
CA VAL A 127 -0.18 -8.52 13.89
C VAL A 127 -1.37 -8.72 14.81
N ASP A 128 -2.36 -9.48 14.35
CA ASP A 128 -3.57 -9.73 15.12
C ASP A 128 -3.27 -10.59 16.36
N GLY A 129 -3.98 -10.32 17.45
CA GLY A 129 -3.71 -10.94 18.76
C GLY A 129 -2.48 -10.39 19.51
N LEU A 130 -1.47 -9.81 18.84
CA LEU A 130 -0.25 -9.32 19.52
C LEU A 130 -0.35 -7.87 20.04
N GLN A 131 -1.39 -7.13 19.66
CA GLN A 131 -1.54 -5.68 19.90
C GLN A 131 -1.39 -5.23 21.36
N HIS A 132 -1.78 -6.08 22.32
CA HIS A 132 -1.85 -5.77 23.76
C HIS A 132 -0.58 -6.12 24.55
N LEU A 133 0.32 -6.92 23.98
CA LEU A 133 1.56 -7.38 24.62
C LEU A 133 2.65 -6.32 24.55
N ASP A 134 3.63 -6.35 25.47
CA ASP A 134 4.77 -5.44 25.39
C ASP A 134 5.71 -5.78 24.22
N TYR A 135 6.49 -4.81 23.76
CA TYR A 135 7.38 -4.98 22.60
C TYR A 135 8.37 -6.16 22.71
N PRO A 136 9.15 -6.36 23.80
CA PRO A 136 9.97 -7.55 23.98
C PRO A 136 9.17 -8.87 23.98
N GLU A 137 7.89 -8.85 24.34
CA GLU A 137 7.03 -10.05 24.30
C GLU A 137 6.57 -10.35 22.87
N ARG A 138 6.15 -9.32 22.11
CA ARG A 138 5.88 -9.45 20.67
C ARG A 138 7.10 -9.96 19.90
N LEU A 139 8.31 -9.49 20.24
CA LEU A 139 9.56 -9.98 19.65
C LEU A 139 9.84 -11.46 19.98
N LYS A 140 9.58 -11.90 21.22
CA LYS A 140 9.70 -13.32 21.60
C LYS A 140 8.73 -14.21 20.83
N LEU A 141 7.44 -13.85 20.80
CA LEU A 141 6.40 -14.61 20.08
C LEU A 141 6.71 -14.72 18.58
N LEU A 142 7.09 -13.61 17.95
CA LEU A 142 7.50 -13.59 16.54
C LEU A 142 8.90 -14.18 16.31
N ASN A 143 9.65 -14.52 17.36
CA ASN A 143 11.04 -14.97 17.31
C ASN A 143 11.92 -14.02 16.46
N LEU A 144 11.78 -12.71 16.67
CA LEU A 144 12.44 -11.64 15.92
C LEU A 144 13.56 -10.99 16.73
N PRO A 145 14.79 -10.87 16.20
CA PRO A 145 15.79 -9.98 16.77
C PRO A 145 15.48 -8.51 16.46
N THR A 146 15.70 -7.67 17.47
CA THR A 146 15.76 -6.21 17.46
C THR A 146 16.67 -5.67 16.36
N LEU A 147 16.23 -4.66 15.59
CA LEU A 147 17.04 -4.04 14.52
C LEU A 147 18.33 -3.40 15.05
N LYS A 148 18.32 -2.80 16.24
CA LYS A 148 19.55 -2.33 16.93
C LYS A 148 20.54 -3.45 17.25
N ALA A 149 20.07 -4.68 17.50
CA ALA A 149 20.93 -5.82 17.78
C ALA A 149 21.54 -6.40 16.48
N ALA A 150 20.76 -6.41 15.38
CA ALA A 150 21.28 -6.77 14.06
C ALA A 150 22.42 -5.84 13.61
N ALA A 151 22.30 -4.53 13.89
CA ALA A 151 23.34 -3.53 13.61
C ALA A 151 24.69 -3.76 14.34
N ALA A 152 24.72 -4.61 15.38
CA ALA A 152 25.92 -4.90 16.17
C ALA A 152 26.63 -6.22 15.78
N VAL A 153 26.08 -6.99 14.82
CA VAL A 153 26.67 -8.26 14.37
C VAL A 153 27.65 -8.01 13.23
N ASN A 154 28.86 -8.59 13.34
CA ASN A 154 30.01 -8.36 12.46
C ASN A 154 29.66 -8.15 10.97
N PRO A 155 30.05 -7.02 10.36
CA PRO A 155 29.53 -6.59 9.05
C PRO A 155 29.81 -7.61 7.94
N GLU A 156 31.01 -8.19 7.89
CA GLU A 156 31.37 -9.23 6.91
C GLU A 156 30.44 -10.45 6.98
N SER A 157 30.10 -10.89 8.21
CA SER A 157 29.19 -12.01 8.44
C SER A 157 27.71 -11.68 8.19
N THR A 158 27.38 -10.38 8.13
CA THR A 158 26.04 -9.87 7.86
C THR A 158 25.82 -9.73 6.36
N ILE A 159 26.82 -9.25 5.59
CA ILE A 159 26.74 -9.08 4.13
C ILE A 159 26.32 -10.37 3.42
N VAL A 160 27.01 -11.49 3.68
CA VAL A 160 26.68 -12.79 3.06
C VAL A 160 25.25 -13.23 3.41
N LYS A 161 24.86 -13.07 4.69
CA LYS A 161 23.51 -13.45 5.17
C LYS A 161 22.42 -12.51 4.66
N THR A 162 22.73 -11.25 4.33
CA THR A 162 21.77 -10.37 3.66
C THR A 162 21.58 -10.74 2.20
N ASP A 163 22.60 -11.27 1.52
CA ASP A 163 22.48 -11.71 0.13
C ASP A 163 21.63 -13.00 0.02
N GLU A 164 21.94 -14.02 0.84
CA GLU A 164 21.12 -15.24 0.96
C GLU A 164 19.65 -14.91 1.30
N ARG A 165 19.41 -14.10 2.35
CA ARG A 165 18.06 -13.64 2.69
C ARG A 165 17.42 -12.80 1.61
N SER A 166 18.18 -12.04 0.82
CA SER A 166 17.62 -11.24 -0.28
C SER A 166 17.13 -12.15 -1.40
N ILE A 167 17.91 -13.17 -1.78
CA ILE A 167 17.53 -14.18 -2.77
C ILE A 167 16.29 -14.97 -2.31
N GLU A 168 16.25 -15.38 -1.04
CA GLU A 168 15.05 -16.00 -0.46
C GLU A 168 13.85 -15.04 -0.43
N SER A 169 14.06 -13.78 -0.04
CA SER A 169 13.00 -12.76 0.00
C SER A 169 12.41 -12.48 -1.38
N THR A 170 13.23 -12.37 -2.43
CA THR A 170 12.75 -12.19 -3.81
C THR A 170 11.92 -13.40 -4.25
N ARG A 171 12.38 -14.63 -3.96
CA ARG A 171 11.60 -15.85 -4.25
C ARG A 171 10.27 -15.86 -3.51
N LEU A 172 10.27 -15.65 -2.20
CA LEU A 172 9.07 -15.61 -1.36
C LEU A 172 8.07 -14.53 -1.81
N VAL A 173 8.55 -13.36 -2.24
CA VAL A 173 7.67 -12.29 -2.77
C VAL A 173 7.09 -12.66 -4.13
N CYS A 174 7.87 -13.30 -5.03
CA CYS A 174 7.35 -13.84 -6.29
C CYS A 174 6.31 -14.94 -6.04
N ASP A 175 6.59 -15.92 -5.18
CA ASP A 175 5.68 -17.02 -4.86
C ASP A 175 4.42 -16.54 -4.15
N MET A 176 4.52 -15.53 -3.28
CA MET A 176 3.36 -14.84 -2.69
C MET A 176 2.52 -14.13 -3.76
N PHE A 177 3.13 -13.35 -4.65
CA PHE A 177 2.40 -12.69 -5.74
C PHE A 177 1.71 -13.70 -6.66
N LEU A 178 2.40 -14.78 -7.05
CA LEU A 178 1.83 -15.86 -7.84
C LEU A 178 0.69 -16.57 -7.10
N SER A 179 0.79 -16.74 -5.78
CA SER A 179 -0.28 -17.36 -4.96
C SER A 179 -1.51 -16.46 -4.84
N VAL A 180 -1.33 -15.16 -4.62
CA VAL A 180 -2.43 -14.18 -4.58
C VAL A 180 -3.09 -14.04 -5.95
N LEU A 181 -2.32 -14.00 -7.03
CA LEU A 181 -2.84 -13.96 -8.41
C LEU A 181 -3.63 -15.23 -8.76
N LYS A 182 -3.11 -16.43 -8.41
CA LYS A 182 -3.84 -17.71 -8.57
C LYS A 182 -5.16 -17.70 -7.79
N TYR A 183 -5.15 -17.22 -6.55
CA TYR A 183 -6.37 -17.13 -5.73
C TYR A 183 -7.41 -16.18 -6.38
N GLN A 184 -7.00 -14.99 -6.81
CA GLN A 184 -7.88 -14.05 -7.53
C GLN A 184 -8.43 -14.66 -8.84
N GLN A 185 -7.61 -15.37 -9.61
CA GLN A 185 -8.02 -16.07 -10.82
C GLN A 185 -9.04 -17.18 -10.53
N GLN A 186 -8.85 -17.95 -9.45
CA GLN A 186 -9.79 -19.00 -9.03
C GLN A 186 -11.14 -18.42 -8.56
N GLN A 187 -11.15 -17.23 -7.96
CA GLN A 187 -12.39 -16.53 -7.59
C GLN A 187 -13.16 -16.03 -8.82
N GLN A 188 -12.46 -15.61 -9.89
CA GLN A 188 -13.09 -15.24 -11.17
C GLN A 188 -13.69 -16.45 -11.89
N GLN A 189 -13.02 -17.61 -11.85
CA GLN A 189 -13.52 -18.86 -12.44
C GLN A 189 -14.83 -19.32 -11.77
N GLN A 190 -14.88 -19.34 -10.44
CA GLN A 190 -16.10 -19.70 -9.68
C GLN A 190 -17.31 -18.80 -10.01
N GLN A 191 -17.08 -17.52 -10.34
CA GLN A 191 -18.15 -16.61 -10.76
C GLN A 191 -18.67 -16.94 -12.18
N GLN A 192 -17.78 -17.36 -13.09
CA GLN A 192 -18.17 -17.74 -14.46
C GLN A 192 -18.96 -19.07 -14.49
N GLU A 193 -18.57 -20.06 -13.68
CA GLU A 193 -19.28 -21.35 -13.56
C GLU A 193 -20.71 -21.19 -13.01
N GLN A 194 -20.93 -20.24 -12.11
CA GLN A 194 -22.27 -19.93 -11.58
C GLN A 194 -23.17 -19.27 -12.64
N THR A 195 -22.64 -18.34 -13.45
CA THR A 195 -23.43 -17.68 -14.51
C THR A 195 -23.83 -18.61 -15.66
N THR A 196 -23.02 -19.61 -15.97
CA THR A 196 -23.27 -20.55 -17.08
C THR A 196 -24.26 -21.67 -16.73
N THR A 197 -24.52 -21.93 -15.45
CA THR A 197 -25.44 -23.00 -15.01
C THR A 197 -26.93 -22.58 -15.09
N THR A 198 -27.24 -21.28 -15.09
CA THR A 198 -28.62 -20.77 -15.02
C THR A 198 -29.10 -20.22 -16.38
N THR A 199 -29.04 -21.03 -17.44
CA THR A 199 -29.74 -20.75 -18.71
C THR A 199 -30.33 -22.04 -19.27
N LEU A 200 -31.62 -22.30 -18.97
CA LEU A 200 -32.40 -23.31 -19.69
C LEU A 200 -32.82 -22.75 -21.06
N PRO A 201 -32.87 -23.57 -22.12
CA PRO A 201 -33.33 -23.12 -23.45
C PRO A 201 -34.83 -22.78 -23.42
N PRO A 202 -35.27 -21.77 -24.19
CA PRO A 202 -36.68 -21.37 -24.24
C PRO A 202 -37.56 -22.44 -24.90
N PRO A 203 -38.82 -22.61 -24.45
CA PRO A 203 -39.77 -23.52 -25.09
C PRO A 203 -40.18 -23.02 -26.49
N PRO A 204 -40.55 -23.93 -27.41
CA PRO A 204 -40.96 -23.55 -28.76
C PRO A 204 -42.29 -22.77 -28.79
N LEU A 205 -42.34 -21.73 -29.61
CA LEU A 205 -43.52 -20.86 -29.75
C LEU A 205 -44.67 -21.57 -30.49
N THR A 206 -45.85 -21.63 -29.87
CA THR A 206 -47.10 -22.02 -30.54
C THR A 206 -47.86 -20.79 -31.06
N PRO A 207 -48.59 -20.86 -32.20
CA PRO A 207 -49.27 -19.70 -32.78
C PRO A 207 -50.46 -19.20 -31.95
N LEU A 208 -50.71 -17.89 -32.00
CA LEU A 208 -51.86 -17.24 -31.36
C LEU A 208 -53.12 -17.31 -32.23
N THR A 209 -54.24 -17.73 -31.63
CA THR A 209 -55.59 -17.62 -32.21
C THR A 209 -56.23 -16.29 -31.79
N PRO A 210 -56.88 -15.51 -32.70
CA PRO A 210 -57.52 -14.25 -32.33
C PRO A 210 -58.88 -14.46 -31.64
N PRO A 211 -59.28 -13.60 -30.68
CA PRO A 211 -60.57 -13.67 -30.01
C PRO A 211 -61.70 -12.96 -30.79
N SER A 212 -62.96 -13.30 -30.53
CA SER A 212 -64.13 -12.61 -31.08
C SER A 212 -65.21 -12.32 -30.02
N SER A 213 -65.46 -11.02 -29.82
CA SER A 213 -66.77 -10.36 -29.60
C SER A 213 -67.75 -10.77 -28.48
N LEU A 214 -68.24 -9.74 -27.75
CA LEU A 214 -69.50 -9.67 -26.97
C LEU A 214 -69.56 -10.55 -25.68
N SER A 215 -70.26 -10.22 -24.59
CA SER A 215 -70.75 -8.96 -23.95
C SER A 215 -70.94 -9.26 -22.42
N ASP A 216 -71.60 -8.54 -21.50
CA ASP A 216 -72.55 -7.41 -21.50
C ASP A 216 -72.53 -6.63 -20.14
N SER A 217 -73.58 -5.84 -19.80
CA SER A 217 -73.63 -4.93 -18.61
C SER A 217 -74.67 -5.32 -17.48
N PRO A 218 -75.26 -4.43 -16.63
CA PRO A 218 -74.93 -4.36 -15.17
C PRO A 218 -76.14 -4.37 -14.18
N SER A 219 -75.90 -4.31 -12.84
CA SER A 219 -76.72 -3.58 -11.78
C SER A 219 -76.45 -3.97 -10.28
N GLN A 220 -76.20 -2.95 -9.43
CA GLN A 220 -76.86 -2.54 -8.13
C GLN A 220 -77.23 -3.55 -6.99
N GLU A 221 -76.72 -3.44 -5.73
CA GLU A 221 -77.13 -2.63 -4.51
C GLU A 221 -77.94 -3.46 -3.44
N PRO A 222 -78.30 -3.00 -2.20
CA PRO A 222 -77.67 -2.03 -1.25
C PRO A 222 -77.74 -2.34 0.31
N THR A 223 -76.84 -1.72 1.10
CA THR A 223 -76.99 -1.10 2.48
C THR A 223 -77.50 -1.91 3.74
N PRO A 224 -77.87 -1.29 4.90
CA PRO A 224 -77.04 -0.80 6.06
C PRO A 224 -77.54 -1.37 7.45
N PRO A 225 -77.58 -0.72 8.67
CA PRO A 225 -76.96 0.49 9.29
C PRO A 225 -76.51 0.43 10.82
N THR A 226 -76.02 1.57 11.37
CA THR A 226 -76.26 2.14 12.76
C THR A 226 -75.30 1.95 13.97
N GLY A 227 -74.73 3.10 14.44
CA GLY A 227 -74.60 3.53 15.87
C GLY A 227 -73.18 3.54 16.52
N ALA A 228 -72.78 4.46 17.44
CA ALA A 228 -73.28 5.80 17.90
C ALA A 228 -72.22 6.51 18.84
N ASP A 229 -72.41 7.82 19.16
CA ASP A 229 -71.67 8.70 20.15
C ASP A 229 -70.15 9.02 19.93
N GLY A 230 -69.58 10.21 20.26
CA GLY A 230 -70.14 11.53 20.65
C GLY A 230 -69.09 12.56 21.22
N GLY A 231 -69.19 13.88 20.89
CA GLY A 231 -68.37 15.05 21.38
C GLY A 231 -67.05 15.33 20.60
N ASP A 232 -66.70 16.51 20.07
CA ASP A 232 -66.61 17.94 20.53
C ASP A 232 -65.41 18.21 21.48
N ASP A 233 -64.57 19.27 21.36
CA ASP A 233 -64.67 20.61 20.72
C ASP A 233 -63.45 21.01 19.79
N HIS A 234 -63.51 22.23 19.21
CA HIS A 234 -62.57 22.98 18.32
C HIS A 234 -61.12 23.26 18.88
N GLU A 235 -60.11 23.79 18.15
CA GLU A 235 -60.08 24.61 16.90
C GLU A 235 -58.77 24.46 16.05
N GLU A 236 -58.88 24.80 14.75
CA GLU A 236 -57.91 25.12 13.66
C GLU A 236 -56.37 24.89 13.78
N GLU A 237 -55.80 24.12 12.83
CA GLU A 237 -54.93 24.61 11.72
C GLU A 237 -54.71 23.51 10.64
N GLU A 238 -54.32 23.85 9.40
CA GLU A 238 -54.09 22.90 8.29
C GLU A 238 -52.65 22.34 8.25
N GLU A 239 -52.46 21.05 7.93
CA GLU A 239 -51.73 20.63 6.72
C GLU A 239 -51.88 19.12 6.41
N GLY A 240 -51.46 18.71 5.21
CA GLY A 240 -51.85 17.42 4.60
C GLY A 240 -50.96 16.21 4.91
N ALA A 241 -51.57 15.02 4.91
CA ALA A 241 -50.87 13.74 5.09
C ALA A 241 -50.32 13.16 3.77
N GLY A 242 -49.02 13.30 3.56
CA GLY A 242 -48.17 12.28 2.93
C GLY A 242 -47.31 11.64 4.03
N GLY A 243 -46.92 10.37 4.01
CA GLY A 243 -46.70 9.47 2.89
C GLY A 243 -45.36 8.81 3.18
N ALA A 244 -45.29 7.47 3.26
CA ALA A 244 -44.09 6.82 3.79
C ALA A 244 -42.95 6.81 2.75
N ASP A 245 -42.06 7.79 2.84
CA ASP A 245 -40.89 7.93 1.96
C ASP A 245 -39.94 6.73 2.12
N GLY A 246 -40.03 5.82 1.15
CA GLY A 246 -39.07 4.75 0.91
C GLY A 246 -38.56 4.86 -0.52
N ASP A 247 -37.49 5.64 -0.70
CA ASP A 247 -36.85 5.85 -2.02
C ASP A 247 -36.53 4.49 -2.68
N PRO A 248 -36.95 4.27 -3.94
CA PRO A 248 -36.54 3.09 -4.68
C PRO A 248 -35.04 3.14 -4.98
N PRO A 249 -34.30 2.02 -4.90
CA PRO A 249 -32.86 2.01 -5.15
C PRO A 249 -32.55 2.49 -6.58
N PRO A 250 -31.46 3.26 -6.78
CA PRO A 250 -31.20 3.94 -8.04
C PRO A 250 -31.01 2.95 -9.20
N VAL A 251 -31.93 2.98 -10.16
CA VAL A 251 -31.83 2.20 -11.40
C VAL A 251 -30.65 2.71 -12.22
N GLN A 252 -29.59 1.90 -12.30
CA GLN A 252 -28.40 2.22 -13.08
C GLN A 252 -28.72 2.13 -14.57
N GLY A 253 -29.04 3.27 -15.18
CA GLY A 253 -29.31 3.38 -16.62
C GLY A 253 -28.10 2.97 -17.48
N PRO A 254 -28.32 2.67 -18.77
CA PRO A 254 -27.24 2.31 -19.69
C PRO A 254 -26.20 3.44 -19.78
N MET A 255 -24.93 3.05 -19.88
CA MET A 255 -23.79 3.97 -19.97
C MET A 255 -24.02 5.05 -21.04
N PRO A 256 -23.76 6.34 -20.75
CA PRO A 256 -23.78 7.38 -21.76
C PRO A 256 -22.84 7.05 -22.93
N TYR A 257 -23.27 7.35 -24.15
CA TYR A 257 -22.47 7.15 -25.35
C TYR A 257 -21.23 8.07 -25.33
N GLU A 258 -20.03 7.51 -25.22
CA GLU A 258 -18.78 8.25 -25.32
C GLU A 258 -18.44 8.56 -26.80
N PRO A 259 -18.24 9.85 -27.18
CA PRO A 259 -17.75 10.19 -28.51
C PRO A 259 -16.37 9.59 -28.83
N ASP A 260 -16.11 9.27 -30.10
CA ASP A 260 -14.82 8.70 -30.51
C ASP A 260 -13.67 9.72 -30.51
N ASP A 261 -13.96 11.01 -30.68
CA ASP A 261 -12.98 12.11 -30.62
C ASP A 261 -12.58 12.51 -29.18
N ALA A 262 -12.96 11.72 -28.16
CA ALA A 262 -12.67 12.01 -26.76
C ALA A 262 -11.15 12.26 -26.55
N PRO A 263 -10.74 13.34 -25.85
CA PRO A 263 -9.34 13.77 -25.83
C PRO A 263 -8.38 12.75 -25.22
N TRP A 264 -8.87 11.82 -24.38
CA TRP A 264 -8.10 10.71 -23.82
C TRP A 264 -7.98 9.47 -24.74
N LYS A 265 -8.78 9.35 -25.81
CA LYS A 265 -8.62 8.30 -26.83
C LYS A 265 -7.41 8.52 -27.74
N LYS A 266 -6.78 9.71 -27.69
CA LYS A 266 -5.58 10.04 -28.47
C LYS A 266 -4.34 9.31 -27.94
N ARG A 267 -4.19 8.05 -28.37
CA ARG A 267 -2.92 7.31 -28.25
C ARG A 267 -1.84 8.07 -29.01
N GLU A 268 -0.90 8.68 -28.29
CA GLU A 268 0.31 9.22 -28.89
C GLU A 268 1.14 8.07 -29.47
N GLU A 269 1.41 8.10 -30.78
CA GLU A 269 2.40 7.23 -31.43
C GLU A 269 3.83 7.73 -31.14
N SER A 270 4.19 7.81 -29.85
CA SER A 270 5.55 8.09 -29.42
C SER A 270 6.44 6.88 -29.72
N GLY A 271 7.27 7.02 -30.75
CA GLY A 271 7.96 5.90 -31.38
C GLY A 271 8.93 5.15 -30.46
N ILE A 272 8.72 3.83 -30.33
CA ILE A 272 9.68 2.91 -29.71
C ILE A 272 10.96 2.90 -30.55
N ARG A 273 11.98 3.64 -30.11
CA ARG A 273 13.35 3.47 -30.63
C ARG A 273 13.89 2.15 -30.11
N LYS A 274 14.17 1.22 -31.03
CA LYS A 274 15.03 0.06 -30.79
C LYS A 274 16.44 0.38 -31.30
N LEU A 275 17.42 -0.21 -30.63
CA LEU A 275 18.87 0.04 -30.74
C LEU A 275 19.28 1.37 -30.10
#